data_AF-A0A662ULX7-F1
#
_entry.id   AF-A0A662ULX7-F1
#
_cell.length_a   1.000
_cell.length_b   1.000
_cell.length_c   1.000
_cell.angle_alpha   90.00
_cell.angle_beta   90.00
_cell.angle_gamma   90.00
#
_symmetry.space_group_name_H-M   'P 1'
#
loop_
_entity.id
_entity.type
_entity.pdbx_description
1 polymer ?
#
loop_
_entity_poly.entity_id
_entity_poly.type
_entity_poly.pdbx_seq_one_letter_code
_entity_poly.pdbx_strand_id
1 'polypeptide(L)' 'MRKRLVVYVGYDGRSASILRRARNLAPFFDDLTVIYVPESDPEVLSALSIPSAVVEDIA' A
#
# COMPACT_ATOMS: atom_id res chain seq x y z
N MET A 1 -19.13 6.79 5.99
CA MET A 1 -17.85 7.23 5.39
C MET A 1 -17.21 5.98 4.85
N ARG A 2 -16.95 5.91 3.54
CA ARG A 2 -16.26 4.77 2.96
C ARG A 2 -14.78 4.85 3.30
N LYS A 3 -14.09 3.72 3.43
CA LYS A 3 -12.66 3.67 3.73
C LYS A 3 -11.92 2.95 2.62
N ARG A 4 -10.84 3.55 2.15
CA ARG A 4 -9.91 2.95 1.18
C ARG A 4 -8.61 2.59 1.87
N LEU A 5 -8.12 1.38 1.60
CA LEU A 5 -6.74 1.02 1.89
C LEU A 5 -5.89 1.30 0.65
N VAL A 6 -4.89 2.17 0.78
CA VAL A 6 -3.89 2.42 -0.26
C VAL A 6 -2.58 1.77 0.18
N VAL A 7 -1.98 0.96 -0.68
CA VAL A 7 -0.70 0.29 -0.42
C VAL A 7 0.29 0.60 -1.52
N TYR A 8 1.47 1.05 -1.11
CA TYR A 8 2.60 1.35 -1.98
C TYR A 8 3.57 0.18 -1.92
N VAL A 9 3.80 -0.45 -3.07
CA VAL A 9 4.57 -1.69 -3.16
C VAL A 9 5.55 -1.65 -4.32
N GLY A 10 6.72 -2.26 -4.10
CA GLY A 10 7.68 -2.57 -5.14
C GLY A 10 7.42 -3.87 -5.86
N TYR A 11 8.41 -4.25 -6.68
CA TYR A 11 8.44 -5.53 -7.38
C TYR A 11 9.26 -6.61 -6.64
N ASP A 12 9.70 -6.32 -5.42
CA ASP A 12 10.47 -7.25 -4.59
C ASP A 12 9.61 -8.20 -3.72
N GLY A 13 10.26 -9.20 -3.13
CA GLY A 13 9.58 -10.20 -2.29
C GLY A 13 9.00 -9.63 -0.98
N ARG A 14 9.54 -8.52 -0.46
CA ARG A 14 9.00 -7.87 0.76
C ARG A 14 7.67 -7.21 0.43
N SER A 15 7.61 -6.52 -0.70
CA SER A 15 6.43 -5.89 -1.28
C SER A 15 5.33 -6.92 -1.57
N ALA A 16 5.70 -8.11 -2.07
CA ALA A 16 4.76 -9.22 -2.24
C ALA A 16 4.11 -9.67 -0.90
N SER A 17 4.87 -9.68 0.20
CA SER A 17 4.34 -10.01 1.53
C SER A 17 3.35 -8.95 2.04
N ILE A 18 3.64 -7.66 1.82
CA ILE A 18 2.75 -6.55 2.16
C ILE A 18 1.46 -6.63 1.35
N LEU A 19 1.56 -6.82 0.04
CA LEU A 19 0.40 -6.96 -0.84
C LEU A 19 -0.49 -8.13 -0.42
N ARG A 20 0.10 -9.27 -0.04
CA ARG A 20 -0.67 -10.42 0.46
C ARG A 20 -1.44 -10.08 1.73
N ARG A 21 -0.82 -9.37 2.68
CA ARG A 21 -1.49 -8.92 3.91
C ARG A 21 -2.60 -7.93 3.61
N ALA A 22 -2.36 -6.97 2.71
CA ALA A 22 -3.35 -5.98 2.30
C ALA A 22 -4.58 -6.63 1.65
N ARG A 23 -4.38 -7.64 0.78
CA ARG A 23 -5.48 -8.42 0.19
C ARG A 23 -6.29 -9.19 1.23
N ASN A 24 -5.66 -9.73 2.27
CA ASN A 24 -6.38 -10.38 3.37
C ASN A 24 -7.20 -9.40 4.21
N LEU A 25 -6.77 -8.13 4.25
CA LEU A 25 -7.49 -7.06 4.95
C LEU A 25 -8.53 -6.35 4.07
N ALA A 26 -8.52 -6.58 2.75
CA ALA A 26 -9.44 -5.95 1.81
C ALA A 26 -10.93 -6.02 2.23
N PRO A 27 -11.45 -7.11 2.84
CA PRO A 27 -12.85 -7.16 3.27
C PRO A 27 -13.24 -6.14 4.36
N PHE A 28 -12.28 -5.50 5.02
CA PHE A 28 -12.53 -4.47 6.04
C PHE A 28 -12.60 -3.05 5.47
N PHE A 29 -12.36 -2.90 4.17
CA PHE A 29 -12.35 -1.62 3.46
C PHE A 29 -13.33 -1.68 2.29
N ASP A 30 -13.83 -0.52 1.88
CA ASP A 30 -14.69 -0.41 0.71
C ASP A 30 -13.89 -0.52 -0.60
N ASP A 31 -12.60 -0.16 -0.56
CA ASP A 31 -11.68 -0.22 -1.70
C ASP A 31 -10.25 -0.55 -1.27
N LEU A 32 -9.52 -1.22 -2.17
CA LEU A 32 -8.08 -1.50 -2.06
C LEU A 32 -7.37 -0.99 -3.30
N THR A 33 -6.58 0.08 -3.15
CA THR A 33 -5.74 0.63 -4.21
C THR A 33 -4.29 0.20 -4.01
N VAL A 34 -3.69 -0.36 -5.05
CA VAL A 34 -2.29 -0.79 -5.07
C VAL A 34 -1.52 0.11 -6.01
N ILE A 35 -0.50 0.80 -5.50
CA ILE A 35 0.37 1.69 -6.26
C ILE A 35 1.75 1.04 -6.35
N TYR A 36 2.18 0.73 -7.57
CA TYR A 36 3.51 0.20 -7.81
C TYR A 36 4.52 1.34 -7.95
N VAL A 37 5.58 1.28 -7.14
CA VAL A 37 6.66 2.26 -7.16
C VAL A 37 7.92 1.60 -7.75
N PRO A 38 8.47 2.12 -8.87
CA PRO A 38 9.62 1.51 -9.56
C PRO A 38 10.87 1.41 -8.67
N GLU A 39 11.12 2.46 -7.89
CA GLU A 39 12.17 2.49 -6.87
C GLU A 39 11.58 2.06 -5.53
N SER A 40 11.47 0.75 -5.34
CA SER A 40 11.11 0.17 -4.05
C SER A 40 12.28 0.06 -3.08
N ASP A 41 13.39 0.73 -3.40
CA ASP A 41 14.49 0.89 -2.48
C ASP A 41 13.97 1.55 -1.19
N PRO A 42 14.12 0.88 -0.03
CA PRO A 42 13.67 1.42 1.24
C PRO A 42 14.20 2.82 1.55
N GLU A 43 15.41 3.15 1.08
CA GLU A 43 16.02 4.47 1.29
C GLU A 43 15.29 5.55 0.48
N VAL A 44 14.88 5.23 -0.74
CA VAL A 44 14.14 6.14 -1.64
C VAL A 44 12.72 6.35 -1.14
N LEU A 45 12.03 5.27 -0.74
CA LEU A 45 10.68 5.37 -0.17
C LEU A 45 10.67 6.19 1.13
N SER A 46 11.70 6.01 1.97
CA SER A 46 11.89 6.80 3.19
C SER A 46 12.19 8.28 2.86
N ALA A 47 13.09 8.54 1.91
CA ALA A 47 13.44 9.90 1.49
C ALA A 47 12.25 10.66 0.89
N LEU A 48 11.36 9.96 0.18
CA LEU A 48 10.14 10.50 -0.41
C LEU A 48 8.95 10.53 0.57
N SER A 49 9.13 10.07 1.81
CA SER A 49 8.07 9.96 2.82
C SER A 49 6.85 9.16 2.34
N ILE A 50 7.07 8.16 1.46
CA ILE A 50 6.01 7.31 0.92
C ILE A 50 5.67 6.23 1.95
N PRO A 51 4.44 6.21 2.50
CA PRO A 51 4.06 5.19 3.46
C PRO A 51 3.87 3.85 2.75
N SER A 52 4.22 2.74 3.41
CA SER A 52 3.93 1.41 2.84
C SER A 52 2.42 1.13 2.73
N ALA A 53 1.62 1.72 3.62
CA ALA A 53 0.16 1.64 3.61
C ALA A 53 -0.47 2.89 4.25
N VAL A 54 -1.62 3.33 3.72
CA VAL A 54 -2.42 4.45 4.22
C VAL A 54 -3.89 4.05 4.20
N VAL A 55 -4.65 4.45 5.22
CA VAL A 55 -6.11 4.37 5.23
C VAL A 55 -6.66 5.76 4.95
N GLU A 56 -7.51 5.87 3.94
CA GLU A 56 -8.12 7.13 3.52
C GLU A 56 -9.64 7.06 3.66
N ASP A 57 -10.27 8.16 4.08
CA ASP A 57 -11.71 8.31 4.01
C ASP A 57 -12.12 8.75 2.60
N ILE A 58 -13.07 8.04 2.00
CA ILE A 58 -13.67 8.35 0.71
C ILE A 58 -15.08 8.89 0.94
N ALA A 59 -15.32 10.09 0.40
CA ALA A 59 -16.62 10.78 0.45
C ALA A 59 -17.66 10.10 -0.45
#